data_AF-A0A8A4KAF1-F1
#
_entry.id   AF-A0A8A4KAF1-F1
#
_cell.length_a   1.000
_cell.length_b   1.000
_cell.length_c   1.000
_cell.angle_alpha   90.00
_cell.angle_beta   90.00
_cell.angle_gamma   90.00
#
_symmetry.space_group_name_H-M   'P 1'
#
loop_
_entity.id
_entity.type
_entity.pdbx_description
1 polymer ?
#
loop_
_entity_poly.entity_id
_entity_poly.type
_entity_poly.pdbx_seq_one_letter_code
_entity_poly.pdbx_strand_id
1 'polypeptide(L)'
;MKHIGFYGGSSIVELGYPSDMIEFISILNKNVLDKEDGYLLEQLYLRYVHLKDLDKTQSLIKKLRVLLPKDVEERFLKYFDGIEYCIKSAKGFYEDWNVYKPVKIVVTDMPDFMGHRDRAVEEYDALSSGDIPFWLR
;
A
#
# COMPACT_ATOMS: atom_id res chain seq x y z
N MET A 1 -2.68 7.63 19.04
CA MET A 1 -3.08 6.78 17.89
C MET A 1 -1.85 6.63 17.02
N LYS A 2 -1.62 5.44 16.45
CA LYS A 2 -0.40 5.18 15.67
C LYS A 2 -0.50 5.81 14.28
N HIS A 3 0.58 6.34 13.73
CA HIS A 3 0.61 6.81 12.34
C HIS A 3 0.77 5.63 11.38
N ILE A 4 0.10 5.75 10.23
CA ILE A 4 0.08 4.77 9.15
C ILE A 4 0.70 5.39 7.90
N GLY A 5 1.34 4.55 7.11
CA GLY A 5 1.99 4.97 5.89
C GLY A 5 2.23 3.83 4.92
N PHE A 6 2.93 4.15 3.83
CA PHE A 6 3.43 3.16 2.90
C PHE A 6 4.91 2.89 3.17
N TYR A 7 5.29 1.63 3.02
CA TYR A 7 6.67 1.20 2.97
C TYR A 7 6.92 0.43 1.68
N GLY A 8 8.06 0.66 1.03
CA GLY A 8 8.49 -0.06 -0.17
C GLY A 8 9.93 0.27 -0.53
N GLY A 9 10.71 -0.73 -0.94
CA GLY A 9 12.14 -0.52 -1.17
C GLY A 9 12.87 -0.10 0.11
N SER A 10 13.56 1.04 0.05
CA SER A 10 14.21 1.69 1.19
C SER A 10 13.43 2.91 1.70
N SER A 11 12.18 3.08 1.27
CA SER A 11 11.39 4.29 1.55
C SER A 11 10.21 4.02 2.45
N ILE A 12 10.00 4.90 3.43
CA ILE A 12 8.80 4.99 4.26
C ILE A 12 8.17 6.36 4.05
N VAL A 13 6.85 6.39 3.83
CA VAL A 13 6.06 7.62 3.70
C VAL A 13 4.98 7.60 4.75
N GLU A 14 5.15 8.41 5.80
CA GLU A 14 4.15 8.64 6.84
C GLU A 14 3.01 9.51 6.32
N LEU A 15 1.77 9.15 6.66
CA LEU A 15 0.56 9.80 6.16
C LEU A 15 -0.34 10.26 7.30
N GLY A 16 -1.31 9.44 7.70
CA GLY A 16 -2.33 9.80 8.68
C GLY A 16 -2.62 8.66 9.63
N TYR A 17 -3.84 8.63 10.15
CA TYR A 17 -4.28 7.60 11.09
C TYR A 17 -4.90 6.39 10.37
N PRO A 18 -5.10 5.26 11.07
CA PRO A 18 -5.77 4.10 10.50
C PRO A 18 -7.12 4.42 9.84
N SER A 19 -7.91 5.33 10.44
CA SER A 19 -9.18 5.77 9.89
C SER A 19 -9.04 6.44 8.52
N ASP A 20 -8.00 7.26 8.33
CA ASP A 20 -7.76 7.97 7.07
C ASP A 20 -7.36 6.98 5.97
N MET A 21 -6.51 6.00 6.30
CA MET A 21 -6.10 4.95 5.36
C MET A 21 -7.28 4.01 5.01
N ILE A 22 -8.13 3.66 5.98
CA ILE A 22 -9.36 2.90 5.72
C ILE A 22 -10.29 3.68 4.79
N GLU A 23 -10.47 4.97 5.03
CA GLU A 23 -11.31 5.82 4.18
C GLU A 23 -10.75 5.90 2.76
N PHE A 24 -9.44 6.13 2.62
CA PHE A 24 -8.74 6.14 1.34
C PHE A 24 -8.99 4.85 0.55
N ILE A 25 -8.71 3.68 1.15
CA ILE A 25 -8.88 2.38 0.48
C ILE A 25 -10.36 2.09 0.18
N SER A 26 -11.28 2.46 1.07
CA SER A 26 -12.73 2.33 0.83
C SER A 26 -13.18 3.12 -0.39
N ILE A 27 -12.67 4.35 -0.57
CA ILE A 27 -12.96 5.17 -1.76
C ILE A 27 -12.40 4.50 -3.02
N LEU A 28 -11.17 3.98 -2.98
CA LEU A 28 -10.58 3.27 -4.13
C LEU A 28 -11.41 2.03 -4.51
N ASN A 29 -11.78 1.21 -3.52
CA ASN A 29 -12.56 -0.02 -3.75
C ASN A 29 -13.93 0.24 -4.39
N LYS A 30 -14.59 1.38 -4.10
CA LYS A 30 -15.86 1.75 -4.74
C LYS A 30 -15.73 2.04 -6.23
N ASN A 31 -14.52 2.32 -6.71
CA ASN A 31 -14.23 2.69 -8.10
C ASN A 31 -13.56 1.55 -8.88
N VAL A 32 -13.39 0.38 -8.26
CA VAL A 32 -12.93 -0.84 -8.92
C VAL A 32 -14.10 -1.53 -9.59
N LEU A 33 -13.92 -1.91 -10.86
CA LEU A 33 -14.98 -2.51 -11.68
C LEU A 33 -14.73 -3.98 -12.02
N ASP A 34 -13.47 -4.39 -12.11
CA ASP A 34 -13.09 -5.74 -12.49
C ASP A 34 -12.37 -6.49 -11.35
N LYS A 35 -12.29 -7.81 -11.52
CA LYS A 35 -11.73 -8.71 -10.50
C LYS A 35 -10.23 -8.56 -10.32
N GLU A 36 -9.50 -8.14 -11.36
CA GLU A 36 -8.05 -7.99 -11.29
C GLU A 36 -7.70 -6.76 -10.47
N ASP A 37 -8.33 -5.62 -10.77
CA ASP A 37 -8.20 -4.38 -10.01
C ASP A 37 -8.56 -4.60 -8.52
N GLY A 38 -9.63 -5.37 -8.26
CA GLY A 38 -10.05 -5.72 -6.90
C GLY A 38 -9.02 -6.57 -6.15
N TYR A 39 -8.44 -7.56 -6.83
CA TYR A 39 -7.36 -8.37 -6.28
C TYR A 39 -6.14 -7.51 -5.93
N LEU A 40 -5.73 -6.56 -6.79
CA LEU A 40 -4.56 -5.71 -6.54
C LEU A 40 -4.77 -4.80 -5.31
N LEU A 41 -5.95 -4.20 -5.16
CA LEU A 41 -6.27 -3.41 -3.96
C LEU A 41 -6.36 -4.27 -2.70
N GLU A 42 -6.95 -5.47 -2.78
CA GLU A 42 -6.99 -6.40 -1.65
C GLU A 42 -5.58 -6.81 -1.21
N GLN A 43 -4.68 -7.10 -2.17
CA GLN A 43 -3.28 -7.40 -1.87
C GLN A 43 -2.61 -6.24 -1.14
N LEU A 44 -2.74 -5.01 -1.64
CA LEU A 44 -2.18 -3.83 -0.99
C LEU A 44 -2.76 -3.60 0.42
N TYR A 45 -4.07 -3.76 0.57
CA TYR A 45 -4.77 -3.51 1.83
C TYR A 45 -4.42 -4.55 2.90
N LEU A 46 -4.47 -5.83 2.54
CA LEU A 46 -4.35 -6.93 3.49
C LEU A 46 -2.89 -7.34 3.71
N ARG A 47 -2.12 -7.36 2.62
CA ARG A 47 -0.80 -7.98 2.54
C ARG A 47 0.24 -6.98 2.05
N TYR A 48 0.68 -7.19 0.82
CA TYR A 48 1.69 -6.42 0.13
C TYR A 48 1.49 -6.59 -1.38
N VAL A 49 2.04 -5.68 -2.18
CA VAL A 49 2.04 -5.80 -3.63
C VAL A 49 3.12 -6.80 -4.03
N HIS A 50 2.81 -7.83 -4.82
CA HIS A 50 3.84 -8.74 -5.34
C HIS A 50 4.71 -8.04 -6.41
N LEU A 51 5.96 -8.48 -6.55
CA LEU A 51 6.90 -7.94 -7.54
C LEU A 51 6.31 -7.92 -8.96
N LYS A 52 5.71 -9.04 -9.39
CA LYS A 52 5.07 -9.19 -10.72
C LYS A 52 3.87 -8.24 -10.94
N ASP A 53 3.29 -7.72 -9.87
CA ASP A 53 2.07 -6.92 -9.87
C ASP A 53 2.36 -5.43 -9.66
N LEU A 54 3.63 -5.00 -9.50
CA LEU A 54 4.00 -3.60 -9.24
C LEU A 54 3.55 -2.65 -10.36
N ASP A 55 3.78 -3.01 -11.63
CA ASP A 55 3.39 -2.18 -12.77
C ASP A 55 1.88 -2.05 -12.90
N LYS A 56 1.17 -3.15 -12.65
CA LYS A 56 -0.30 -3.19 -12.67
C LYS A 56 -0.88 -2.36 -11.54
N THR A 57 -0.36 -2.52 -10.33
CA THR A 57 -0.77 -1.73 -9.16
C THR A 57 -0.50 -0.24 -9.38
N GLN A 58 0.65 0.13 -9.95
CA GLN A 58 0.93 1.53 -10.26
C GLN A 58 -0.06 2.10 -11.28
N SER A 59 -0.36 1.35 -12.33
CA SER A 59 -1.31 1.74 -13.37
C SER A 59 -2.73 1.90 -12.79
N LEU A 60 -3.13 0.98 -11.92
CA LEU A 60 -4.39 1.02 -11.19
C LEU A 60 -4.51 2.27 -10.33
N ILE A 61 -3.50 2.57 -9.51
CA ILE A 61 -3.51 3.76 -8.64
C ILE A 61 -3.66 5.04 -9.46
N LYS A 62 -2.93 5.17 -10.58
CA LYS A 62 -3.04 6.32 -11.49
C LYS A 62 -4.41 6.41 -12.14
N LYS A 63 -4.96 5.28 -12.60
CA LYS A 63 -6.31 5.19 -13.16
C LYS A 63 -7.35 5.66 -12.14
N LEU A 64 -7.33 5.13 -10.92
CA LEU A 64 -8.28 5.49 -9.87
C LEU A 64 -8.15 6.96 -9.49
N ARG A 65 -6.93 7.50 -9.36
CA ARG A 65 -6.68 8.91 -9.08
C ARG A 65 -7.43 9.84 -10.04
N VAL A 66 -7.40 9.55 -11.34
CA VAL A 66 -8.05 10.36 -12.39
C VAL A 66 -9.58 10.22 -12.38
N LEU A 67 -10.11 9.09 -11.88
CA LEU A 67 -11.55 8.84 -11.81
C LEU A 67 -12.23 9.54 -10.62
N LEU A 68 -11.46 9.94 -9.60
CA LEU A 68 -12.02 10.55 -8.41
C LEU A 68 -12.44 12.00 -8.63
N PRO A 69 -13.47 12.48 -7.91
CA PRO A 69 -13.75 13.91 -7.81
C PRO A 69 -12.52 14.69 -7.34
N LYS A 70 -12.34 15.90 -7.88
CA LYS A 70 -11.13 16.70 -7.65
C LYS A 70 -10.88 17.02 -6.18
N ASP A 71 -11.93 17.30 -5.40
CA ASP A 71 -11.84 17.54 -3.96
C ASP A 71 -11.37 16.30 -3.18
N VAL A 72 -11.79 15.11 -3.61
CA VAL A 72 -11.34 13.84 -3.02
C VAL A 72 -9.89 13.55 -3.40
N GLU A 73 -9.53 13.76 -4.66
CA GLU A 73 -8.14 13.60 -5.13
C GLU A 73 -7.19 14.54 -4.38
N GLU A 74 -7.54 15.81 -4.23
CA GLU A 74 -6.76 16.80 -3.49
C GLU A 74 -6.61 16.43 -2.01
N ARG A 75 -7.67 15.92 -1.36
CA ARG A 75 -7.62 15.45 0.03
C ARG A 75 -6.62 14.30 0.22
N PHE A 76 -6.54 13.39 -0.74
CA PHE A 76 -5.68 12.21 -0.68
C PHE A 76 -4.41 12.33 -1.53
N LEU A 77 -4.03 13.55 -1.95
CA LEU A 77 -2.86 13.81 -2.78
C LEU A 77 -1.59 13.14 -2.25
N LYS A 78 -1.31 13.30 -0.95
CA LYS A 78 -0.14 12.69 -0.30
C LYS A 78 -0.18 11.15 -0.29
N TYR A 79 -1.37 10.56 -0.27
CA TYR A 79 -1.54 9.10 -0.27
C TYR A 79 -1.19 8.56 -1.66
N PHE A 80 -1.71 9.18 -2.71
CA PHE A 80 -1.37 8.84 -4.10
C PHE A 80 0.12 9.00 -4.38
N ASP A 81 0.71 10.14 -4.02
CA ASP A 81 2.12 10.38 -4.24
C ASP A 81 3.00 9.43 -3.41
N GLY A 82 2.57 9.13 -2.18
CA GLY A 82 3.26 8.21 -1.27
C GLY A 82 3.34 6.78 -1.80
N ILE A 83 2.22 6.22 -2.26
CA ILE A 83 2.23 4.86 -2.83
C ILE A 83 3.03 4.81 -4.14
N GLU A 84 2.91 5.81 -5.00
CA GLU A 84 3.70 5.87 -6.25
C GLU A 84 5.21 5.96 -5.96
N TYR A 85 5.59 6.72 -4.93
CA TYR A 85 6.98 6.82 -4.49
C TYR A 85 7.50 5.49 -3.93
N CYS A 86 6.75 4.82 -3.06
CA CYS A 86 7.12 3.50 -2.53
C CYS A 86 7.21 2.43 -3.64
N ILE A 87 6.33 2.45 -4.64
CA ILE A 87 6.43 1.56 -5.81
C ILE A 87 7.73 1.83 -6.58
N LYS A 88 8.05 3.09 -6.89
CA LYS A 88 9.31 3.44 -7.57
C LYS A 88 10.53 3.00 -6.78
N SER A 89 10.52 3.22 -5.46
CA SER A 89 11.60 2.78 -4.56
C SER A 89 11.75 1.25 -4.56
N ALA A 90 10.65 0.51 -4.49
CA ALA A 90 10.69 -0.96 -4.54
C ALA A 90 11.23 -1.50 -5.87
N LYS A 91 10.88 -0.86 -7.00
CA LYS A 91 11.42 -1.22 -8.33
C LYS A 91 12.92 -0.96 -8.40
N GLY A 92 13.36 0.27 -8.09
CA GLY A 92 14.79 0.61 -8.13
C GLY A 92 15.62 -0.25 -7.18
N PHE A 93 15.11 -0.53 -5.97
CA PHE A 93 15.79 -1.41 -5.03
C PHE A 93 15.94 -2.85 -5.58
N TYR A 94 14.93 -3.37 -6.28
CA TYR A 94 15.05 -4.67 -6.94
C TYR A 94 15.99 -4.65 -8.14
N GLU A 95 15.95 -3.62 -8.98
CA GLU A 95 16.82 -3.47 -10.15
C GLU A 95 18.29 -3.37 -9.76
N ASP A 96 18.61 -2.61 -8.71
CA ASP A 96 19.98 -2.36 -8.27
C ASP A 96 20.57 -3.53 -7.46
N TRP A 97 19.75 -4.23 -6.67
CA TRP A 97 20.22 -5.20 -5.68
C TRP A 97 19.71 -6.62 -5.88
N ASN A 98 18.77 -6.85 -6.80
CA ASN A 98 18.06 -8.12 -6.99
C ASN A 98 17.41 -8.65 -5.69
N VAL A 99 17.04 -7.74 -4.79
CA VAL A 99 16.36 -8.04 -3.52
C VAL A 99 15.02 -7.34 -3.53
N TYR A 100 13.93 -8.09 -3.41
CA TYR A 100 12.61 -7.48 -3.40
C TYR A 100 12.19 -7.05 -1.99
N LYS A 101 12.00 -5.74 -1.78
CA LYS A 101 11.40 -5.17 -0.57
C LYS A 101 9.99 -4.68 -0.88
N PRO A 102 8.95 -5.39 -0.44
CA PRO A 102 7.61 -5.24 -0.97
C PRO A 102 6.94 -3.93 -0.56
N VAL A 103 5.99 -3.49 -1.38
CA VAL A 103 5.14 -2.32 -1.07
C VAL A 103 3.98 -2.77 -0.19
N LYS A 104 3.83 -2.16 0.99
CA LYS A 104 2.77 -2.50 1.96
C LYS A 104 2.37 -1.32 2.83
N ILE A 105 1.18 -1.41 3.41
CA ILE A 105 0.72 -0.49 4.45
C ILE A 105 1.34 -0.91 5.79
N VAL A 106 1.89 0.05 6.54
CA VAL A 106 2.59 -0.19 7.82
C VAL A 106 2.24 0.86 8.85
N VAL A 107 2.41 0.51 10.12
CA VAL A 107 2.63 1.51 11.18
C VAL A 107 3.99 2.17 10.97
N THR A 108 4.05 3.50 11.03
CA THR A 108 5.30 4.27 10.85
C THR A 108 5.98 4.64 12.16
N ASP A 109 5.25 4.63 13.28
CA ASP A 109 5.82 4.87 14.60
C ASP A 109 6.79 3.74 15.01
N MET A 110 7.88 4.11 15.68
CA MET A 110 8.82 3.16 16.29
C MET A 110 8.33 2.76 17.70
N PRO A 111 8.49 1.50 18.13
CA PRO A 111 9.23 0.41 17.49
C PRO A 111 8.41 -0.43 16.50
N ASP A 112 7.09 -0.19 16.37
CA ASP A 112 6.18 -1.02 15.59
C ASP A 112 6.62 -1.17 14.12
N PHE A 113 7.12 -0.09 13.51
CA PHE A 113 7.65 -0.12 12.16
C PHE A 113 8.75 -1.17 11.96
N MET A 114 9.65 -1.37 12.93
CA MET A 114 10.70 -2.38 12.83
C MET A 114 10.10 -3.78 12.71
N GLY A 115 9.05 -4.05 13.49
CA GLY A 115 8.28 -5.30 13.40
C GLY A 115 7.62 -5.47 12.03
N HIS A 116 7.10 -4.41 11.41
CA HIS A 116 6.57 -4.49 10.05
C HIS A 116 7.66 -4.71 9.00
N ARG A 117 8.79 -4.01 9.11
CA ARG A 117 9.89 -4.10 8.14
C ARG A 117 10.48 -5.50 8.11
N ASP A 118 10.67 -6.11 9.27
CA ASP A 118 11.38 -7.37 9.43
C ASP A 118 10.44 -8.59 9.41
N ARG A 119 9.10 -8.38 9.32
CA ARG A 119 8.10 -9.45 9.20
C ARG A 119 8.27 -10.26 7.93
N ALA A 120 8.22 -11.58 8.07
CA ALA A 120 8.33 -12.52 6.96
C ALA A 120 7.13 -12.41 6.01
N VAL A 121 7.36 -12.57 4.70
CA VAL A 121 6.28 -12.44 3.69
C VAL A 121 5.26 -13.57 3.81
N GLU A 122 5.69 -14.74 4.28
CA GLU A 122 4.87 -15.92 4.50
C GLU A 122 3.78 -15.66 5.55
N GLU A 123 4.05 -14.79 6.53
CA GLU A 123 3.05 -14.38 7.51
C GLU A 123 1.93 -13.52 6.89
N TYR A 124 2.27 -12.73 5.85
CA TYR A 124 1.27 -12.01 5.07
C TYR A 124 0.53 -12.97 4.15
N ASP A 125 1.22 -13.90 3.48
CA ASP A 125 0.60 -14.89 2.59
C ASP A 125 -0.41 -15.79 3.32
N ALA A 126 -0.21 -16.02 4.62
CA ALA A 126 -1.14 -16.76 5.47
C ALA A 126 -2.45 -16.00 5.77
N LEU A 127 -2.55 -14.70 5.48
CA LEU A 127 -3.77 -13.92 5.70
C LEU A 127 -4.86 -14.30 4.69
N SER A 128 -6.06 -14.54 5.19
CA SER A 128 -7.29 -14.69 4.42
C SER A 128 -8.08 -13.38 4.37
N SER A 129 -9.02 -13.25 3.42
CA SER A 129 -9.82 -12.02 3.23
C SER A 129 -10.66 -11.60 4.45
N GLY A 130 -10.86 -12.50 5.43
CA GLY A 130 -11.57 -12.19 6.68
C GLY A 130 -10.66 -11.74 7.82
N ASP A 131 -9.34 -11.80 7.64
CA ASP A 131 -8.37 -11.46 8.69
C ASP A 131 -8.15 -9.96 8.81
N ILE A 132 -7.81 -9.53 10.03
CA ILE A 132 -7.41 -8.14 10.30
C ILE A 132 -5.98 -7.95 9.76
N PRO A 133 -5.72 -6.96 8.88
CA PRO A 133 -4.38 -6.71 8.37
C PRO A 133 -3.43 -6.27 9.48
N PHE A 134 -2.15 -6.60 9.35
CA PHE A 134 -1.17 -6.33 10.41
C PHE A 134 -1.09 -4.85 10.82
N TRP A 135 -1.30 -3.91 9.89
CA TRP A 135 -1.24 -2.48 10.19
C TRP A 135 -2.47 -1.95 10.96
N LEU A 136 -3.49 -2.79 11.17
CA LEU A 136 -4.64 -2.52 12.04
C LEU A 136 -4.60 -3.28 13.38
N ARG A 137 -3.50 -4.00 13.66
CA ARG A 137 -3.34 -4.79 14.90
C ARG A 137 -2.64 -4.02 16.01
#